data_AF-A0A412DMV3-F1
#
_entry.id   AF-A0A412DMV3-F1
#
_cell.length_a   1.000
_cell.length_b   1.000
_cell.length_c   1.000
_cell.angle_alpha   90.00
_cell.angle_beta   90.00
_cell.angle_gamma   90.00
#
_symmetry.space_group_name_H-M   'P 1'
#
loop_
_entity.id
_entity.type
_entity.pdbx_description
1 polymer ?
#
loop_
_entity_poly.entity_id
_entity_poly.type
_entity_poly.pdbx_seq_one_letter_code
_entity_poly.pdbx_strand_id
1 'polypeptide(L)'
;MSKITDSYIEARRDGIKWLNSQKRDYSAGVNILTRSGYKGFVAARLARQGEKPHTREKLEYEIRQMIKVWYHPDDPRFEDVDLADDAVPGNDGRPETVTEETAAAIVAIAENELAREADEQPAYPSVIAKIIYDFRECYNERSRQHRLLAELGETNTQAVCAERKDIIARIGCLSKRMTLLAAVKKQFEQNKELPSEEQLDELYKEKNAPKEQLDTESDDTDISALSIEELKKAKSNAKSKITKAKNMLLYSSESKPKDGKENPLPDCPKRVKYEKKIADQETLVEKIEYRLAELQ
;
A
#
# COMPACT_ATOMS: atom_id res chain seq x y z
N MET A 1 -15.58 -0.34 -22.32
CA MET A 1 -15.13 1.07 -22.35
C MET A 1 -16.20 1.91 -23.00
N SER A 2 -16.51 3.10 -22.48
CA SER A 2 -17.51 3.99 -23.11
C SER A 2 -17.06 4.34 -24.52
N LYS A 3 -17.94 4.13 -25.51
CA LYS A 3 -17.67 4.51 -26.91
C LYS A 3 -17.45 6.03 -26.95
N ILE A 4 -16.35 6.47 -27.55
CA ILE A 4 -16.08 7.90 -27.71
C ILE A 4 -17.04 8.43 -28.80
N THR A 5 -17.90 9.36 -28.40
CA THR A 5 -18.92 10.03 -29.22
C THR A 5 -18.47 11.44 -29.59
N ASP A 6 -19.07 12.07 -30.60
CA ASP A 6 -18.77 13.47 -30.94
C ASP A 6 -18.97 14.41 -29.75
N SER A 7 -19.97 14.11 -28.91
CA SER A 7 -20.22 14.82 -27.64
C SER A 7 -19.05 14.76 -26.66
N TYR A 8 -18.25 13.68 -26.69
CA TYR A 8 -17.03 13.56 -25.89
C TYR A 8 -15.94 14.51 -26.40
N ILE A 9 -15.78 14.62 -27.72
CA ILE A 9 -14.76 15.46 -28.35
C ILE A 9 -15.05 16.93 -28.05
N GLU A 10 -16.30 17.35 -28.18
CA GLU A 10 -16.74 18.70 -27.82
C GLU A 10 -16.53 18.98 -26.33
N ALA A 11 -16.97 18.06 -25.46
CA ALA A 11 -16.77 18.19 -24.03
C ALA A 11 -15.29 18.24 -23.64
N ARG A 12 -14.40 17.54 -24.36
CA ARG A 12 -12.95 17.62 -24.17
C ARG A 12 -12.41 19.00 -24.52
N ARG A 13 -12.80 19.58 -25.66
CA ARG A 13 -12.40 20.94 -26.05
C ARG A 13 -12.88 21.97 -25.03
N ASP A 14 -14.12 21.84 -24.59
CA ASP A 14 -14.69 22.74 -23.59
C ASP A 14 -14.07 22.55 -22.20
N GLY A 15 -13.69 21.31 -21.84
CA GLY A 15 -12.93 21.01 -20.64
C GLY A 15 -11.55 21.69 -20.62
N ILE A 16 -10.85 21.71 -21.76
CA ILE A 16 -9.56 22.43 -21.91
C ILE A 16 -9.77 23.94 -21.75
N LYS A 17 -10.78 24.51 -22.43
CA LYS A 17 -11.12 25.93 -22.30
C LYS A 17 -11.50 26.30 -20.86
N TRP A 18 -12.26 25.44 -20.19
CA TRP A 18 -12.67 25.63 -18.80
C TRP A 18 -11.48 25.56 -17.84
N LEU A 19 -10.52 24.65 -18.05
CA LEU A 19 -9.29 24.62 -17.23
C LEU A 19 -8.43 25.87 -17.43
N ASN A 20 -8.41 26.46 -18.63
CA ASN A 20 -7.64 27.66 -18.94
C ASN A 20 -8.38 28.96 -18.59
N SER A 21 -9.62 28.89 -18.10
CA SER A 21 -10.38 30.09 -17.73
C SER A 21 -9.97 30.62 -16.36
N GLN A 22 -10.01 31.94 -16.19
CA GLN A 22 -9.69 32.62 -14.93
C GLN A 22 -10.76 32.41 -13.87
N LYS A 23 -12.02 32.20 -14.28
CA LYS A 23 -13.16 31.87 -13.43
C LYS A 23 -13.73 30.52 -13.85
N ARG A 24 -13.34 29.47 -13.13
CA ARG A 24 -13.84 28.11 -13.32
C ARG A 24 -15.17 27.95 -12.58
N ASP A 25 -16.27 28.15 -13.28
CA ASP A 25 -17.60 27.91 -12.72
C ASP A 25 -17.83 26.41 -12.50
N TYR A 26 -18.27 26.04 -11.29
CA TYR A 26 -18.44 24.63 -10.90
C TYR A 26 -19.56 23.95 -11.71
N SER A 27 -20.68 24.65 -11.91
CA SER A 27 -21.83 24.09 -12.63
C SER A 27 -21.49 23.79 -14.10
N ALA A 28 -20.75 24.69 -14.75
CA ALA A 28 -20.24 24.50 -16.10
C ALA A 28 -19.30 23.29 -16.21
N GLY A 29 -18.39 23.10 -15.24
CA GLY A 29 -17.49 21.96 -15.22
C GLY A 29 -18.22 20.62 -15.05
N VAL A 30 -19.23 20.56 -14.17
CA VAL A 30 -20.06 19.36 -13.98
C VAL A 30 -20.85 19.02 -15.25
N ASN A 31 -21.38 20.03 -15.95
CA ASN A 31 -22.09 19.84 -17.22
C ASN A 31 -21.17 19.29 -18.33
N ILE A 32 -19.93 19.78 -18.41
CA ILE A 32 -18.92 19.26 -19.34
C ILE A 32 -18.67 17.77 -19.09
N LEU A 33 -18.47 17.38 -17.82
CA LEU A 33 -18.23 15.98 -17.44
C LEU A 33 -19.45 15.08 -17.66
N THR A 34 -20.65 15.63 -17.50
CA THR A 34 -21.90 14.89 -17.73
C THR A 34 -22.10 14.62 -19.23
N ARG A 35 -21.87 15.63 -20.08
CA ARG A 35 -22.02 15.52 -21.54
C ARG A 35 -20.97 14.62 -22.18
N SER A 36 -19.77 14.54 -21.61
CA SER A 36 -18.74 13.63 -22.11
C SER A 36 -19.11 12.15 -21.89
N GLY A 37 -19.99 11.83 -20.94
CA GLY A 37 -20.25 10.43 -20.58
C GLY A 37 -19.05 9.73 -19.92
N TYR A 38 -17.98 10.47 -19.62
CA TYR A 38 -16.82 9.97 -18.88
C TYR A 38 -17.21 9.78 -17.42
N LYS A 39 -17.25 8.51 -16.98
CA LYS A 39 -17.62 8.12 -15.61
C LYS A 39 -18.88 8.85 -15.12
N GLY A 40 -20.01 8.66 -15.80
CA GLY A 40 -21.27 9.37 -15.50
C GLY A 40 -21.72 9.30 -14.03
N PHE A 41 -21.38 8.23 -13.29
CA PHE A 41 -21.65 8.14 -11.85
C PHE A 41 -20.89 9.18 -11.02
N VAL A 42 -19.67 9.56 -11.44
CA VAL A 42 -18.86 10.60 -10.79
C VAL A 42 -19.45 11.97 -11.07
N ALA A 43 -19.84 12.24 -12.32
CA ALA A 43 -20.53 13.48 -12.68
C ALA A 43 -21.83 13.65 -11.88
N ALA A 44 -22.65 12.59 -11.78
CA ALA A 44 -23.89 12.60 -11.00
C ALA A 44 -23.64 12.80 -9.49
N ARG A 45 -22.54 12.25 -8.94
CA ARG A 45 -22.15 12.45 -7.54
C ARG A 45 -21.71 13.89 -7.29
N LEU A 46 -20.90 14.47 -8.19
CA LEU A 46 -20.45 15.86 -8.10
C LEU A 46 -21.62 16.85 -8.22
N ALA A 47 -22.59 16.56 -9.10
CA ALA A 47 -23.82 17.33 -9.21
C ALA A 47 -24.64 17.31 -7.91
N ARG A 48 -24.80 16.12 -7.29
CA ARG A 48 -25.58 15.96 -6.05
C ARG A 48 -24.92 16.59 -4.83
N GLN A 49 -23.59 16.55 -4.75
CA GLN A 49 -22.85 17.07 -3.60
C GLN A 49 -22.69 18.59 -3.61
N GLY A 50 -22.82 19.22 -4.79
CA GLY A 50 -22.69 20.66 -4.96
C GLY A 50 -21.25 21.17 -4.82
N GLU A 51 -21.10 22.50 -4.89
CA GLU A 51 -19.80 23.14 -4.83
C GLU A 51 -19.26 23.20 -3.39
N LYS A 52 -18.14 22.50 -3.16
CA LYS A 52 -17.35 22.49 -1.93
C LYS A 52 -15.86 22.43 -2.34
N PRO A 53 -14.91 22.82 -1.47
CA PRO A 53 -13.49 22.81 -1.83
C PRO A 53 -13.00 21.46 -2.38
N HIS A 54 -13.32 20.36 -1.70
CA HIS A 54 -12.92 19.01 -2.12
C HIS A 54 -13.65 18.50 -3.37
N THR A 55 -14.91 18.91 -3.61
CA THR A 55 -15.63 18.52 -4.84
C THR A 55 -15.14 19.30 -6.04
N ARG A 56 -14.70 20.55 -5.84
CA ARG A 56 -14.07 21.37 -6.87
C ARG A 56 -12.72 20.80 -7.31
N GLU A 57 -11.85 20.44 -6.37
CA GLU A 57 -10.59 19.75 -6.67
C GLU A 57 -10.84 18.41 -7.39
N LYS A 58 -11.85 17.66 -6.94
CA LYS A 58 -12.24 16.39 -7.59
C LYS A 58 -12.75 16.60 -9.01
N LEU A 59 -13.55 17.65 -9.25
CA LEU A 59 -14.04 18.01 -10.58
C LEU A 59 -12.88 18.36 -11.52
N GLU A 60 -11.93 19.19 -11.08
CA GLU A 60 -10.75 19.54 -11.87
C GLU A 60 -9.91 18.31 -12.20
N TYR A 61 -9.70 17.42 -11.23
CA TYR A 61 -8.99 16.17 -11.44
C TYR A 61 -9.67 15.31 -12.50
N GLU A 62 -10.99 15.09 -12.41
CA GLU A 62 -11.70 14.23 -13.36
C GLU A 62 -11.79 14.84 -14.76
N ILE A 63 -11.89 16.17 -14.90
CA ILE A 63 -11.80 16.84 -16.20
C ILE A 63 -10.40 16.65 -16.81
N ARG A 64 -9.33 16.75 -16.02
CA ARG A 64 -7.96 16.45 -16.48
C ARG A 64 -7.81 14.98 -16.90
N GLN A 65 -8.41 14.06 -16.16
CA GLN A 65 -8.40 12.63 -16.53
C GLN A 65 -9.16 12.40 -17.83
N MET A 66 -10.36 12.95 -17.98
CA MET A 66 -11.15 12.91 -19.21
C MET A 66 -10.34 13.43 -20.41
N ILE A 67 -9.61 14.54 -20.25
CA ILE A 67 -8.75 15.09 -21.32
C ILE A 67 -7.58 14.15 -21.65
N LYS A 68 -7.02 13.49 -20.64
CA LYS A 68 -5.87 12.57 -20.73
C LYS A 68 -6.22 11.19 -21.26
N VAL A 69 -7.49 10.79 -21.31
CA VAL A 69 -7.91 9.57 -22.02
C VAL A 69 -7.57 9.79 -23.50
N TRP A 70 -6.38 9.31 -23.88
CA TRP A 70 -5.82 9.39 -25.21
C TRP A 70 -6.38 8.23 -26.04
N TYR A 71 -6.72 8.54 -27.30
CA TYR A 71 -7.25 7.60 -28.27
C TYR A 71 -6.28 6.44 -28.48
N HIS A 72 -6.79 5.21 -28.57
CA HIS A 72 -5.99 4.07 -29.01
C HIS A 72 -5.56 4.36 -30.45
N PRO A 73 -4.24 4.30 -30.76
CA PRO A 73 -3.75 4.40 -32.13
C PRO A 73 -4.37 3.34 -33.06
N ASP A 74 -4.83 2.24 -32.48
CA ASP A 74 -5.35 1.06 -33.18
C ASP A 74 -6.89 1.02 -33.27
N ASP A 75 -7.58 2.14 -33.07
CA ASP A 75 -9.04 2.20 -33.23
C ASP A 75 -9.40 2.11 -34.74
N PRO A 76 -10.23 1.15 -35.18
CA PRO A 76 -10.60 0.94 -36.59
C PRO A 76 -11.23 2.15 -37.29
N ARG A 77 -11.63 3.18 -36.55
CA ARG A 77 -12.10 4.46 -37.11
C ARG A 77 -11.01 5.30 -37.76
N PHE A 78 -9.73 5.00 -37.50
CA PHE A 78 -8.59 5.68 -38.11
C PHE A 78 -7.89 4.84 -39.18
N GLU A 79 -8.47 3.68 -39.55
CA GLU A 79 -7.91 2.75 -40.54
C GLU A 79 -7.87 3.36 -41.96
N ASP A 80 -8.73 4.35 -42.23
CA ASP A 80 -8.82 5.09 -43.51
C ASP A 80 -8.19 6.49 -43.46
N VAL A 81 -7.48 6.85 -42.39
CA VAL A 81 -6.72 8.11 -42.37
C VAL A 81 -5.37 7.83 -43.03
N ASP A 82 -5.22 8.29 -44.27
CA ASP A 82 -3.95 8.22 -45.00
C ASP A 82 -2.90 9.12 -44.33
N LEU A 83 -2.19 8.57 -43.34
CA LEU A 83 -1.08 9.23 -42.68
C LEU A 83 0.05 9.62 -43.65
N ALA A 84 0.06 9.13 -44.89
CA ALA A 84 1.05 9.51 -45.89
C ALA A 84 0.73 10.83 -46.61
N ASP A 85 -0.52 11.33 -46.56
CA ASP A 85 -0.92 12.57 -47.23
C ASP A 85 -0.60 13.83 -46.38
N ASP A 86 -0.74 13.74 -45.05
CA ASP A 86 -0.50 14.86 -44.12
C ASP A 86 0.94 14.92 -43.55
N ALA A 87 1.78 13.92 -43.83
CA ALA A 87 3.15 13.83 -43.30
C ALA A 87 4.22 13.96 -44.39
N VAL A 88 4.03 14.86 -45.36
CA VAL A 88 5.10 15.25 -46.28
C VAL A 88 5.95 16.34 -45.60
N PRO A 89 7.24 16.08 -45.30
CA PRO A 89 8.10 17.08 -44.66
C PRO A 89 8.13 18.38 -45.46
N GLY A 90 7.82 19.51 -44.81
CA GLY A 90 7.84 20.85 -45.42
C GLY A 90 6.56 21.36 -46.09
N ASN A 91 5.40 20.69 -45.97
CA ASN A 91 4.14 21.16 -46.57
C ASN A 91 3.26 22.06 -45.67
N ASP A 92 3.62 22.24 -44.39
CA ASP A 92 2.85 23.02 -43.41
C ASP A 92 3.29 24.51 -43.31
N GLY A 93 4.25 24.91 -44.14
CA GLY A 93 4.78 26.28 -44.20
C GLY A 93 5.50 26.74 -42.92
N ARG A 94 5.84 25.80 -42.02
CA ARG A 94 6.62 26.09 -40.82
C ARG A 94 7.98 25.41 -40.91
N PRO A 95 9.08 26.11 -40.57
CA PRO A 95 10.37 25.44 -40.48
C PRO A 95 10.32 24.40 -39.36
N GLU A 96 10.46 23.12 -39.71
CA GLU A 96 10.49 21.98 -38.79
C GLU A 96 11.68 22.04 -37.82
N THR A 97 12.72 22.80 -38.17
CA THR A 97 13.91 22.98 -37.35
C THR A 97 13.91 24.34 -36.67
N VAL A 98 13.99 24.35 -35.35
CA VAL A 98 14.43 25.53 -34.59
C VAL A 98 15.81 25.96 -35.08
N THR A 99 16.06 27.27 -35.12
CA THR A 99 17.38 27.79 -35.51
C THR A 99 18.46 27.22 -34.58
N GLU A 100 19.67 27.05 -35.10
CA GLU A 100 20.80 26.48 -34.36
C GLU A 100 21.09 27.25 -33.05
N GLU A 101 20.88 28.56 -33.08
CA GLU A 101 20.94 29.43 -31.88
C GLU A 101 19.89 29.08 -30.82
N THR A 102 18.66 28.76 -31.24
CA THR A 102 17.57 28.37 -30.34
C THR A 102 17.82 26.97 -29.79
N ALA A 103 18.33 26.05 -30.61
CA ALA A 103 18.71 24.71 -30.17
C ALA A 103 19.85 24.77 -29.14
N ALA A 104 20.89 25.57 -29.41
CA ALA A 104 21.99 25.79 -28.48
C ALA A 104 21.53 26.44 -27.17
N ALA A 105 20.60 27.40 -27.22
CA ALA A 105 20.02 28.01 -26.03
C ALA A 105 19.21 27.02 -25.19
N ILE A 106 18.43 26.13 -25.82
CA ILE A 106 17.67 25.07 -25.12
C ILE A 106 18.63 24.10 -24.43
N VAL A 107 19.71 23.68 -25.11
CA VAL A 107 20.74 22.79 -24.54
C VAL A 107 21.43 23.47 -23.37
N ALA A 108 21.83 24.74 -23.51
CA ALA A 108 22.48 25.49 -22.44
C ALA A 108 21.56 25.68 -21.21
N ILE A 109 20.25 25.92 -21.41
CA ILE A 109 19.27 25.99 -20.30
C ILE A 109 19.15 24.63 -19.61
N ALA A 110 19.10 23.53 -20.37
CA ALA A 110 19.02 22.19 -19.81
C ALA A 110 20.27 21.82 -19.01
N GLU A 111 21.46 22.17 -19.50
CA GLU A 111 22.73 21.97 -18.79
C GLU A 111 22.83 22.82 -17.51
N ASN A 112 22.33 24.06 -17.56
CA ASN A 112 22.33 24.97 -16.40
C ASN A 112 21.31 24.53 -15.33
N GLU A 113 20.14 24.01 -15.71
CA GLU A 113 19.18 23.40 -14.78
C GLU A 113 19.73 22.11 -14.17
N LEU A 114 20.41 21.26 -14.96
CA LEU A 114 21.06 20.05 -14.45
C LEU A 114 22.18 20.39 -13.44
N ALA A 115 22.94 21.46 -13.69
CA ALA A 115 23.92 21.96 -12.75
C ALA A 115 23.26 22.53 -11.47
N ARG A 116 22.11 23.19 -11.60
CA ARG A 116 21.28 23.66 -10.48
C ARG A 116 20.76 22.52 -9.62
N GLU A 117 20.32 21.42 -10.22
CA GLU A 117 19.88 20.21 -9.51
C GLU A 117 21.02 19.55 -8.71
N ALA A 118 22.27 19.66 -9.18
CA ALA A 118 23.45 19.18 -8.47
C ALA A 118 23.84 20.08 -7.26
N ASP A 119 23.57 21.38 -7.32
CA ASP A 119 23.82 22.34 -6.23
C ASP A 119 22.69 22.42 -5.19
N GLU A 120 21.43 22.14 -5.57
CA GLU A 120 20.26 22.25 -4.67
C GLU A 120 19.96 21.01 -3.81
N GLN A 121 20.51 19.84 -4.15
CA GLN A 121 20.45 18.66 -3.28
C GLN A 121 21.79 18.53 -2.55
N PRO A 122 21.83 18.49 -1.20
CA PRO A 122 23.06 18.13 -0.51
C PRO A 122 23.45 16.74 -1.01
N ALA A 123 24.55 16.62 -1.75
CA ALA A 123 25.06 15.33 -2.20
C ALA A 123 25.25 14.46 -0.96
N TYR A 124 24.33 13.52 -0.75
CA TYR A 124 24.38 12.65 0.41
C TYR A 124 25.71 11.89 0.38
N PRO A 125 26.41 11.76 1.52
CA PRO A 125 27.59 10.92 1.61
C PRO A 125 27.28 9.52 1.04
N SER A 126 28.25 8.92 0.34
CA SER A 126 28.07 7.67 -0.43
C SER A 126 27.38 6.55 0.36
N VAL A 127 27.71 6.44 1.66
CA VAL A 127 27.09 5.50 2.61
C VAL A 127 25.59 5.75 2.76
N ILE A 128 25.18 7.01 2.95
CA ILE A 128 23.78 7.41 3.08
C ILE A 128 23.04 7.27 1.74
N ALA A 129 23.70 7.61 0.63
CA ALA A 129 23.14 7.40 -0.70
C ALA A 129 22.79 5.92 -0.92
N LYS A 130 23.69 4.99 -0.56
CA LYS A 130 23.43 3.55 -0.62
C LYS A 130 22.21 3.14 0.22
N ILE A 131 22.10 3.64 1.45
CA ILE A 131 20.93 3.38 2.33
C ILE A 131 19.63 3.87 1.69
N ILE A 132 19.64 5.03 1.01
CA ILE A 132 18.47 5.56 0.31
C ILE A 132 18.09 4.67 -0.88
N TYR A 133 19.06 4.21 -1.66
CA TYR A 133 18.82 3.27 -2.76
C TYR A 133 18.25 1.94 -2.27
N ASP A 134 18.86 1.36 -1.23
CA ASP A 134 18.37 0.13 -0.58
C ASP A 134 16.93 0.27 -0.07
N PHE A 135 16.61 1.43 0.53
CA PHE A 135 15.26 1.71 0.99
C PHE A 135 14.26 1.75 -0.17
N ARG A 136 14.64 2.39 -1.29
CA ARG A 136 13.84 2.45 -2.51
C ARG A 136 13.62 1.05 -3.10
N GLU A 137 14.64 0.22 -3.16
CA GLU A 137 14.52 -1.17 -3.62
C GLU A 137 13.56 -1.97 -2.75
N CYS A 138 13.69 -1.86 -1.42
CA CYS A 138 12.78 -2.53 -0.48
C CYS A 138 11.33 -2.07 -0.66
N TYR A 139 11.11 -0.76 -0.86
CA TYR A 139 9.77 -0.20 -1.10
C TYR A 139 9.15 -0.75 -2.38
N ASN A 140 9.92 -0.75 -3.48
CA ASN A 140 9.48 -1.26 -4.77
C ASN A 140 9.16 -2.75 -4.71
N GLU A 141 10.02 -3.54 -4.05
CA GLU A 141 9.80 -4.96 -3.87
C GLU A 141 8.57 -5.23 -3.02
N ARG A 142 8.38 -4.51 -1.91
CA ARG A 142 7.17 -4.66 -1.08
C ARG A 142 5.91 -4.33 -1.88
N SER A 143 5.95 -3.31 -2.73
CA SER A 143 4.86 -2.96 -3.64
C SER A 143 4.56 -4.09 -4.64
N ARG A 144 5.59 -4.75 -5.20
CA ARG A 144 5.42 -5.93 -6.06
C ARG A 144 4.78 -7.08 -5.30
N GLN A 145 5.24 -7.37 -4.09
CA GLN A 145 4.68 -8.41 -3.24
C GLN A 145 3.20 -8.16 -2.90
N HIS A 146 2.79 -6.91 -2.63
CA HIS A 146 1.38 -6.57 -2.43
C HIS A 146 0.53 -6.75 -3.69
N ARG A 147 1.08 -6.48 -4.89
CA ARG A 147 0.39 -6.76 -6.16
C ARG A 147 0.19 -8.26 -6.38
N LEU A 148 1.24 -9.06 -6.18
CA LEU A 148 1.17 -10.52 -6.25
C LEU A 148 0.14 -11.09 -5.26
N LEU A 149 0.09 -10.53 -4.04
CA LEU A 149 -0.90 -10.93 -3.04
C LEU A 149 -2.34 -10.68 -3.49
N ALA A 150 -2.59 -9.57 -4.22
CA ALA A 150 -3.90 -9.25 -4.75
C ALA A 150 -4.27 -10.13 -5.97
N GLU A 151 -3.29 -10.54 -6.77
CA GLU A 151 -3.48 -11.40 -7.95
C GLU A 151 -3.83 -12.86 -7.60
N LEU A 152 -3.42 -13.36 -6.42
CA LEU A 152 -3.72 -14.71 -5.92
C LEU A 152 -5.22 -14.99 -5.70
N GLY A 153 -6.09 -13.98 -5.81
CA GLY A 153 -7.53 -14.11 -5.63
C GLY A 153 -7.93 -14.46 -4.20
N GLU A 154 -9.18 -14.91 -4.00
CA GLU A 154 -9.76 -15.25 -2.69
C GLU A 154 -9.91 -16.76 -2.44
N THR A 155 -9.47 -17.60 -3.38
CA THR A 155 -9.57 -19.06 -3.27
C THR A 155 -8.71 -19.57 -2.12
N ASN A 156 -9.22 -20.53 -1.35
CA ASN A 156 -8.56 -21.07 -0.15
C ASN A 156 -7.99 -22.47 -0.37
N THR A 157 -7.47 -22.74 -1.58
CA THR A 157 -6.71 -23.96 -1.85
C THR A 157 -5.40 -23.95 -1.07
N GLN A 158 -4.90 -25.14 -0.70
CA GLN A 158 -3.69 -25.29 0.11
C GLN A 158 -2.47 -24.59 -0.51
N ALA A 159 -2.34 -24.66 -1.84
CA ALA A 159 -1.27 -23.99 -2.58
C ALA A 159 -1.35 -22.46 -2.45
N VAL A 160 -2.53 -21.87 -2.64
CA VAL A 160 -2.75 -20.42 -2.53
C VAL A 160 -2.52 -19.95 -1.09
N CYS A 161 -2.92 -20.73 -0.08
CA CYS A 161 -2.65 -20.43 1.32
C CYS A 161 -1.15 -20.43 1.64
N ALA A 162 -0.37 -21.35 1.07
CA ALA A 162 1.07 -21.39 1.23
C ALA A 162 1.75 -20.18 0.55
N GLU A 163 1.36 -19.86 -0.68
CA GLU A 163 1.90 -18.71 -1.41
C GLU A 163 1.57 -17.37 -0.73
N ARG A 164 0.34 -17.21 -0.21
CA ARG A 164 -0.02 -16.03 0.62
C ARG A 164 0.86 -15.94 1.87
N LYS A 165 1.14 -17.07 2.55
CA LYS A 165 2.02 -17.09 3.73
C LYS A 165 3.42 -16.57 3.36
N ASP A 166 3.98 -17.06 2.26
CA ASP A 166 5.32 -16.70 1.81
C ASP A 166 5.41 -15.21 1.41
N ILE A 167 4.41 -14.70 0.69
CA ILE A 167 4.35 -13.30 0.29
C ILE A 167 4.23 -12.39 1.51
N ILE A 168 3.36 -12.74 2.47
CA ILE A 168 3.20 -11.97 3.72
C ILE A 168 4.51 -11.98 4.54
N ALA A 169 5.19 -13.12 4.61
CA ALA A 169 6.49 -13.21 5.28
C ALA A 169 7.53 -12.30 4.61
N ARG A 170 7.61 -12.28 3.27
CA ARG A 170 8.49 -11.38 2.51
C ARG A 170 8.16 -9.91 2.77
N ILE A 171 6.87 -9.54 2.75
CA ILE A 171 6.41 -8.17 3.09
C ILE A 171 6.86 -7.78 4.49
N GLY A 172 6.77 -8.69 5.46
CA GLY A 172 7.24 -8.49 6.83
C GLY A 172 8.75 -8.22 6.90
N CYS A 173 9.56 -9.05 6.23
CA CYS A 173 11.01 -8.86 6.16
C CYS A 173 11.39 -7.53 5.51
N LEU A 174 10.77 -7.18 4.39
CA LEU A 174 11.01 -5.92 3.68
C LEU A 174 10.63 -4.71 4.54
N SER A 175 9.51 -4.80 5.26
CA SER A 175 9.04 -3.73 6.15
C SER A 175 9.99 -3.54 7.34
N LYS A 176 10.46 -4.63 7.97
CA LYS A 176 11.48 -4.57 9.04
C LYS A 176 12.77 -3.92 8.54
N ARG A 177 13.27 -4.32 7.37
CA ARG A 177 14.46 -3.71 6.73
C ARG A 177 14.26 -2.22 6.46
N MET A 178 13.11 -1.82 5.94
CA MET A 178 12.78 -0.42 5.71
C MET A 178 12.77 0.41 7.00
N THR A 179 12.24 -0.12 8.11
CA THR A 179 12.25 0.56 9.41
C THR A 179 13.68 0.81 9.89
N LEU A 180 14.59 -0.18 9.75
CA LEU A 180 16.00 -0.03 10.11
C LEU A 180 16.70 1.03 9.24
N LEU A 181 16.56 0.94 7.91
CA LEU A 181 17.15 1.90 6.98
C LEU A 181 16.63 3.34 7.22
N ALA A 182 15.33 3.50 7.51
CA ALA A 182 14.74 4.79 7.83
C ALA A 182 15.26 5.37 9.16
N ALA A 183 15.49 4.53 10.17
CA ALA A 183 16.06 4.96 11.44
C ALA A 183 17.47 5.54 11.24
N VAL A 184 18.29 4.87 10.43
CA VAL A 184 19.66 5.32 10.13
C VAL A 184 19.67 6.61 9.31
N LYS A 185 18.80 6.74 8.30
CA LYS A 185 18.62 8.00 7.57
C LYS A 185 18.21 9.15 8.50
N LYS A 186 17.27 8.89 9.42
CA LYS A 186 16.80 9.88 10.39
C LYS A 186 17.91 10.33 11.35
N GLN A 187 18.74 9.40 11.83
CA GLN A 187 19.90 9.71 12.66
C GLN A 187 20.88 10.63 11.92
N PHE A 188 21.18 10.33 10.64
CA PHE A 188 22.01 11.20 9.82
C PHE A 188 21.40 12.59 9.62
N GLU A 189 20.09 12.70 9.42
CA GLU A 189 19.42 14.00 9.26
C GLU A 189 19.46 14.85 10.52
N GLN A 190 19.34 14.23 11.69
CA GLN A 190 19.30 14.90 12.99
C GLN A 190 20.70 15.27 13.50
N ASN A 191 21.64 14.33 13.46
CA ASN A 191 22.95 14.48 14.08
C ASN A 191 24.06 14.80 13.07
N LYS A 192 23.81 14.63 11.76
CA LYS A 192 24.81 14.72 10.68
C LYS A 192 25.98 13.74 10.82
N GLU A 193 25.82 12.74 11.68
CA GLU A 193 26.79 11.67 11.92
C GLU A 193 26.57 10.51 10.95
N LEU A 194 27.66 9.96 10.45
CA LEU A 194 27.63 8.79 9.58
C LEU A 194 27.44 7.51 10.41
N PRO A 195 26.74 6.50 9.88
CA PRO A 195 26.60 5.22 10.55
C PRO A 195 27.98 4.59 10.75
N SER A 196 28.23 4.02 11.94
CA SER A 196 29.50 3.34 12.21
C SER A 196 29.64 2.08 11.34
N GLU A 197 30.87 1.65 11.11
CA GLU A 197 31.17 0.45 10.32
C GLU A 197 30.50 -0.80 10.94
N GLU A 198 30.44 -0.88 12.27
CA GLU A 198 29.71 -1.93 13.00
C GLU A 198 28.19 -1.87 12.76
N GLN A 199 27.60 -0.67 12.74
CA GLN A 199 26.16 -0.50 12.46
C GLN A 199 25.81 -0.85 11.03
N LEU A 200 26.69 -0.56 10.07
CA LEU A 200 26.55 -0.98 8.68
C LEU A 200 26.68 -2.49 8.56
N ASP A 201 27.69 -3.07 9.20
CA ASP A 201 27.86 -4.53 9.24
C ASP A 201 26.66 -5.22 9.84
N GLU A 202 26.05 -4.68 10.90
CA GLU A 202 24.80 -5.22 11.46
C GLU A 202 23.60 -5.05 10.51
N LEU A 203 23.49 -3.92 9.81
CA LEU A 203 22.45 -3.64 8.79
C LEU A 203 22.49 -4.60 7.59
N TYR A 204 23.69 -5.06 7.24
CA TYR A 204 23.94 -5.95 6.11
C TYR A 204 24.30 -7.39 6.52
N LYS A 205 24.52 -7.66 7.81
CA LYS A 205 24.49 -9.00 8.40
C LYS A 205 23.06 -9.49 8.41
N GLU A 206 22.66 -10.08 7.29
CA GLU A 206 21.86 -11.32 7.21
C GLU A 206 21.33 -11.47 5.77
N LYS A 207 22.16 -12.08 4.92
CA LYS A 207 21.64 -13.03 3.92
C LYS A 207 21.34 -14.33 4.70
N ASN A 208 20.10 -14.80 4.61
CA ASN A 208 19.60 -16.10 5.08
C ASN A 208 19.15 -16.19 6.56
N ALA A 209 17.92 -15.79 6.83
CA ALA A 209 16.87 -16.70 7.32
C ALA A 209 15.64 -15.89 7.78
N PRO A 210 14.41 -16.30 7.43
CA PRO A 210 13.25 -15.86 8.17
C PRO A 210 13.33 -16.52 9.56
N LYS A 211 13.84 -15.80 10.55
CA LYS A 211 13.46 -16.09 11.94
C LYS A 211 11.96 -15.80 12.01
N GLU A 212 11.18 -16.86 11.80
CA GLU A 212 9.85 -16.99 12.39
C GLU A 212 10.01 -16.58 13.85
N GLN A 213 9.59 -15.36 14.18
CA GLN A 213 9.04 -15.11 15.50
C GLN A 213 7.72 -15.89 15.52
N LEU A 214 7.84 -17.20 15.76
CA LEU A 214 6.82 -17.93 16.46
C LEU A 214 6.67 -17.19 17.78
N ASP A 215 5.52 -16.55 17.96
CA ASP A 215 5.00 -16.21 19.29
C ASP A 215 4.79 -17.52 20.05
N THR A 216 5.89 -18.13 20.46
CA THR A 216 5.95 -19.05 21.57
C THR A 216 6.12 -18.16 22.79
N GLU A 217 5.05 -17.43 23.15
CA GLU A 217 4.81 -17.19 24.56
C GLU A 217 4.45 -18.56 25.18
N SER A 218 5.46 -19.42 25.33
CA SER A 218 5.47 -20.34 26.45
C SER A 218 5.71 -19.46 27.66
N ASP A 219 4.59 -18.97 28.20
CA ASP A 219 4.51 -18.39 29.53
C ASP A 219 4.80 -19.54 30.52
N ASP A 220 6.06 -19.97 30.55
CA ASP A 220 6.61 -20.91 31.53
C ASP A 220 6.91 -20.09 32.79
N THR A 221 5.86 -19.43 33.29
CA THR A 221 5.90 -18.74 34.57
C THR A 221 5.98 -19.83 35.63
N ASP A 222 7.13 -19.92 36.29
CA ASP A 222 7.37 -20.89 37.36
C ASP A 222 6.38 -20.63 38.51
N ILE A 223 5.28 -21.38 38.50
CA ILE A 223 4.10 -21.24 39.38
C ILE A 223 4.52 -21.40 40.86
N SER A 224 5.65 -22.05 41.10
CA SER A 224 6.23 -22.37 42.40
C SER A 224 6.56 -21.12 43.23
N ALA A 225 6.90 -19.99 42.58
CA ALA A 225 7.37 -18.77 43.23
C ALA A 225 6.27 -17.70 43.45
N LEU A 226 5.05 -17.94 42.97
CA LEU A 226 3.97 -16.95 43.01
C LEU A 226 3.26 -16.91 44.36
N SER A 227 2.89 -15.70 44.80
CA SER A 227 2.06 -15.49 45.99
C SER A 227 0.61 -15.97 45.78
N ILE A 228 -0.14 -16.17 46.86
CA ILE A 228 -1.55 -16.65 46.80
C ILE A 228 -2.44 -15.74 45.95
N GLU A 229 -2.24 -14.42 46.02
CA GLU A 229 -3.00 -13.45 45.22
C GLU A 229 -2.65 -13.52 43.74
N GLU A 230 -1.36 -13.69 43.42
CA GLU A 230 -0.88 -13.87 42.05
C GLU A 230 -1.35 -15.20 41.45
N LEU A 231 -1.39 -16.27 42.24
CA LEU A 231 -1.95 -17.56 41.84
C LEU A 231 -3.45 -17.45 41.53
N LYS A 232 -4.23 -16.75 42.35
CA LYS A 232 -5.66 -16.50 42.07
C LYS A 232 -5.85 -15.67 40.79
N LYS A 233 -4.99 -14.66 40.56
CA LYS A 233 -5.01 -13.85 39.34
C LYS A 233 -4.63 -14.66 38.11
N ALA A 234 -3.58 -15.48 38.19
CA ALA A 234 -3.13 -16.39 37.14
C ALA A 234 -4.22 -17.40 36.78
N LYS A 235 -4.91 -17.95 37.77
CA LYS A 235 -6.08 -18.83 37.59
C LYS A 235 -7.21 -18.13 36.82
N SER A 236 -7.57 -16.90 37.19
CA SER A 236 -8.61 -16.12 36.51
C SER A 236 -8.22 -15.82 35.05
N ASN A 237 -6.96 -15.47 34.83
CA ASN A 237 -6.40 -15.21 33.50
C ASN A 237 -6.43 -16.47 32.62
N ALA A 238 -5.98 -17.62 33.15
CA ALA A 238 -6.00 -18.90 32.45
C ALA A 238 -7.44 -19.32 32.11
N LYS A 239 -8.41 -19.16 33.02
CA LYS A 239 -9.83 -19.39 32.73
C LYS A 239 -10.37 -18.50 31.62
N SER A 240 -9.97 -17.23 31.59
CA SER A 240 -10.34 -16.32 30.50
C SER A 240 -9.71 -16.73 29.16
N LYS A 241 -8.46 -17.18 29.15
CA LYS A 241 -7.78 -17.74 27.96
C LYS A 241 -8.51 -18.99 27.45
N ILE A 242 -8.94 -19.90 28.33
CA ILE A 242 -9.74 -21.08 28.00
C ILE A 242 -11.08 -20.69 27.36
N THR A 243 -11.83 -19.76 27.97
CA THR A 243 -13.14 -19.31 27.45
C THR A 243 -13.02 -18.72 26.05
N LYS A 244 -12.02 -17.87 25.81
CA LYS A 244 -11.78 -17.29 24.47
C LYS A 244 -11.42 -18.35 23.44
N ALA A 245 -10.61 -19.36 23.81
CA ALA A 245 -10.25 -20.46 22.92
C ALA A 245 -11.46 -21.37 22.61
N LYS A 246 -12.30 -21.68 23.60
CA LYS A 246 -13.56 -22.44 23.41
C LYS A 246 -14.54 -21.67 22.52
N ASN A 247 -14.65 -20.35 22.69
CA ASN A 247 -15.45 -19.50 21.81
C ASN A 247 -14.91 -19.50 20.38
N MET A 248 -13.59 -19.49 20.19
CA MET A 248 -12.98 -19.57 18.86
C MET A 248 -13.29 -20.90 18.17
N LEU A 249 -13.34 -22.01 18.92
CA LEU A 249 -13.72 -23.32 18.39
C LEU A 249 -15.20 -23.41 18.03
N LEU A 250 -16.09 -22.76 18.79
CA LEU A 250 -17.54 -22.89 18.64
C LEU A 250 -18.17 -21.82 17.72
N TYR A 251 -17.61 -20.62 17.70
CA TYR A 251 -18.16 -19.44 17.02
C TYR A 251 -17.22 -18.84 15.97
N SER A 252 -15.99 -19.35 15.86
CA SER A 252 -14.93 -18.74 15.04
C SER A 252 -14.58 -17.30 15.45
N SER A 253 -14.96 -16.88 16.67
CA SER A 253 -14.71 -15.57 17.27
C SER A 253 -14.36 -15.71 18.75
N GLU A 254 -13.59 -14.76 19.32
CA GLU A 254 -13.18 -14.83 20.73
C GLU A 254 -14.32 -14.56 21.72
N SER A 255 -15.36 -13.87 21.26
CA SER A 255 -16.59 -13.59 21.99
C SER A 255 -17.76 -14.38 21.41
N LYS A 256 -18.76 -14.66 22.25
CA LYS A 256 -20.03 -15.22 21.81
C LYS A 256 -20.76 -14.19 20.94
N PRO A 257 -21.13 -14.50 19.69
CA PRO A 257 -21.92 -13.61 18.84
C PRO A 257 -23.25 -13.24 19.51
N LYS A 258 -23.73 -12.01 19.29
CA LYS A 258 -25.01 -11.53 19.86
C LYS A 258 -26.19 -12.41 19.43
N ASP A 259 -26.11 -12.97 18.22
CA ASP A 259 -27.13 -13.82 17.64
C ASP A 259 -27.06 -15.28 18.14
N GLY A 260 -26.05 -15.62 18.96
CA GLY A 260 -25.88 -16.95 19.57
C GLY A 260 -25.64 -18.10 18.60
N LYS A 261 -25.62 -17.83 17.29
CA LYS A 261 -25.48 -18.82 16.24
C LYS A 261 -24.09 -19.46 16.27
N GLU A 262 -24.06 -20.78 16.41
CA GLU A 262 -22.83 -21.57 16.37
C GLU A 262 -22.25 -21.58 14.95
N ASN A 263 -20.94 -21.35 14.87
CA ASN A 263 -20.15 -21.41 13.63
C ASN A 263 -18.82 -22.09 13.96
N PRO A 264 -18.85 -23.42 14.16
CA PRO A 264 -17.71 -24.15 14.68
C PRO A 264 -16.55 -24.11 13.69
N LEU A 265 -15.35 -24.03 14.22
CA LEU A 265 -14.14 -24.01 13.40
C LEU A 265 -14.02 -25.37 12.68
N PRO A 266 -13.83 -25.38 11.35
CA PRO A 266 -13.71 -26.63 10.59
C PRO A 266 -12.47 -27.41 11.03
N ASP A 267 -12.44 -28.71 10.74
CA ASP A 267 -11.29 -29.56 11.05
C ASP A 267 -10.06 -29.11 10.23
N CYS A 268 -9.17 -28.36 10.89
CA CYS A 268 -8.04 -27.70 10.27
C CYS A 268 -6.90 -27.52 11.28
N PRO A 269 -5.65 -27.27 10.85
CA PRO A 269 -4.53 -27.10 11.77
C PRO A 269 -4.74 -26.00 12.83
N LYS A 270 -5.58 -25.01 12.53
CA LYS A 270 -5.96 -23.96 13.48
C LYS A 270 -6.84 -24.50 14.62
N ARG A 271 -7.73 -25.46 14.34
CA ARG A 271 -8.54 -26.16 15.34
C ARG A 271 -7.66 -26.92 16.34
N VAL A 272 -6.73 -27.73 15.81
CA VAL A 272 -5.76 -28.50 16.62
C VAL A 272 -4.94 -27.57 17.53
N LYS A 273 -4.54 -26.39 17.04
CA LYS A 273 -3.84 -25.38 17.86
C LYS A 273 -4.68 -24.88 19.04
N TYR A 274 -5.97 -24.60 18.84
CA TYR A 274 -6.84 -24.13 19.92
C TYR A 274 -7.20 -25.25 20.90
N GLU A 275 -7.38 -26.48 20.43
CA GLU A 275 -7.58 -27.65 21.29
C GLU A 275 -6.34 -27.89 22.18
N LYS A 276 -5.14 -27.84 21.60
CA LYS A 276 -3.89 -27.91 22.36
C LYS A 276 -3.75 -26.75 23.36
N LYS A 277 -4.08 -25.52 22.94
CA LYS A 277 -4.08 -24.35 23.83
C LYS A 277 -5.06 -24.50 25.00
N ILE A 278 -6.23 -25.10 24.78
CA ILE A 278 -7.19 -25.38 25.85
C ILE A 278 -6.59 -26.39 26.82
N ALA A 279 -6.04 -27.51 26.32
CA ALA A 279 -5.41 -28.52 27.16
C ALA A 279 -4.24 -27.94 27.99
N ASP A 280 -3.35 -27.17 27.37
CA ASP A 280 -2.21 -26.54 28.06
C ASP A 280 -2.70 -25.59 29.17
N GLN A 281 -3.74 -24.79 28.92
CA GLN A 281 -4.28 -23.88 29.93
C GLN A 281 -5.10 -24.61 31.02
N GLU A 282 -5.77 -25.71 30.70
CA GLU A 282 -6.47 -26.56 31.68
C GLU A 282 -5.46 -27.20 32.64
N THR A 283 -4.34 -27.75 32.13
CA THR A 283 -3.26 -28.27 32.98
C THR A 283 -2.63 -27.19 33.86
N LEU A 284 -2.51 -25.95 33.35
CA LEU A 284 -2.03 -24.82 34.14
C LEU A 284 -3.00 -24.47 35.29
N VAL A 285 -4.30 -24.47 35.02
CA VAL A 285 -5.32 -24.23 36.06
C VAL A 285 -5.26 -25.32 37.14
N GLU A 286 -5.14 -26.59 36.74
CA GLU A 286 -5.00 -27.70 37.69
C GLU A 286 -3.75 -27.53 38.57
N LYS A 287 -2.58 -27.24 37.98
CA LYS A 287 -1.33 -26.99 38.74
C LYS A 287 -1.49 -25.83 39.73
N ILE A 288 -2.13 -24.74 39.33
CA ILE A 288 -2.41 -23.60 40.20
C ILE A 288 -3.38 -23.99 41.33
N GLU A 289 -4.40 -24.80 41.05
CA GLU A 289 -5.37 -25.29 42.04
C GLU A 289 -4.71 -26.20 43.08
N TYR A 290 -3.84 -27.13 42.66
CA TYR A 290 -3.04 -27.94 43.57
C TYR A 290 -2.13 -27.08 44.44
N ARG A 291 -1.44 -26.09 43.86
CA ARG A 291 -0.55 -25.19 44.62
C ARG A 291 -1.31 -24.34 45.63
N LEU A 292 -2.50 -23.85 45.27
CA LEU A 292 -3.36 -23.12 46.19
C LEU A 292 -3.83 -24.01 47.35
N ALA A 293 -4.08 -25.30 47.11
CA ALA A 293 -4.47 -26.24 48.15
C ALA A 293 -3.30 -26.59 49.10
N GLU A 294 -2.05 -26.62 48.61
CA GLU A 294 -0.86 -26.81 49.46
C GLU A 294 -0.54 -25.60 50.36
N LEU A 295 -0.96 -24.40 49.95
CA LEU A 295 -0.72 -23.15 50.66
C LEU A 295 -1.85 -22.76 51.63
N GLN A 296 -2.92 -23.56 51.70
CA GLN A 296 -4.04 -23.42 52.63
C GLN A 296 -3.87 -24.33 53.85
#